data_AF-A0A958K0X1-F1
#
_entry.id   AF-A0A958K0X1-F1
#
_cell.length_a   1.000
_cell.length_b   1.000
_cell.length_c   1.000
_cell.angle_alpha   90.00
_cell.angle_beta   90.00
_cell.angle_gamma   90.00
#
_symmetry.space_group_name_H-M   'P 1'
#
loop_
_entity.id
_entity.type
_entity.pdbx_description
1 polymer ?
#
loop_
_entity_poly.entity_id
_entity_poly.type
_entity_poly.pdbx_seq_one_letter_code
_entity_poly.pdbx_strand_id
1 'polypeptide(L)'
;MRGRDGDSRGGRGRGRGRNGGGGRGRGGNNRRDNNRRGGGGGGGGRGRGNWRGGRGRGKDRDPRAAAQSGNKRERIAIESGFLVLIDQFMLANPQFCEKLMNVVDEAPEAKDEIISQYGGTVVQLEPGTYRIERDPYAFTIVIHNDSEEVELSSVTEEAKDNLGRVFVDTRCLAMIDRELLDDHGLLEKYNSLWFGGQEKACRDLLRDNGGAVRYGFRRYGDELGVYTSPDSDIICLWPDVAEPSYEEDGDQEEAVA
;
A
#
# COMPACT_ATOMS: atom_id res chain seq x y z
N MET A 1 -0.19 -58.03 17.24
CA MET A 1 1.05 -58.46 17.91
C MET A 1 2.13 -58.69 16.86
N ARG A 2 3.39 -58.33 17.15
CA ARG A 2 4.53 -57.99 16.26
C ARG A 2 4.51 -56.49 15.90
N GLY A 3 5.30 -55.58 16.46
CA GLY A 3 6.58 -55.70 17.18
C GLY A 3 7.72 -55.38 16.21
N ARG A 4 8.19 -54.13 16.20
CA ARG A 4 9.52 -53.74 15.72
C ARG A 4 9.97 -52.41 16.35
N ASP A 5 10.89 -52.59 17.29
CA ASP A 5 11.77 -51.61 17.90
C ASP A 5 12.87 -51.12 16.93
N GLY A 6 13.52 -50.01 17.30
CA GLY A 6 14.82 -49.54 16.79
C GLY A 6 14.69 -48.45 15.71
N ASP A 7 15.40 -47.33 15.74
CA ASP A 7 16.72 -47.09 16.31
C ASP A 7 16.95 -45.61 16.62
N SER A 8 17.51 -45.37 17.80
CA SER A 8 18.08 -44.12 18.29
C SER A 8 19.44 -43.86 17.64
N ARG A 9 19.64 -42.67 17.04
CA ARG A 9 20.99 -42.15 16.76
C ARG A 9 21.12 -40.70 17.19
N GLY A 10 21.87 -40.53 18.28
CA GLY A 10 22.34 -39.24 18.76
C GLY A 10 23.41 -38.65 17.84
N GLY A 11 23.29 -37.34 17.59
CA GLY A 11 24.34 -36.52 17.01
C GLY A 11 24.91 -35.57 18.06
N ARG A 12 26.07 -35.91 18.63
CA ARG A 12 26.93 -34.97 19.36
C ARG A 12 27.69 -34.13 18.33
N GLY A 13 27.55 -32.80 18.39
CA GLY A 13 28.17 -31.89 17.41
C GLY A 13 28.61 -30.55 17.99
N ARG A 14 29.64 -30.58 18.83
CA ARG A 14 30.73 -29.59 19.04
C ARG A 14 30.42 -28.09 18.84
N GLY A 15 30.50 -27.36 19.94
CA GLY A 15 30.59 -25.91 19.93
C GLY A 15 31.89 -25.36 19.34
N ARG A 16 31.80 -24.10 18.91
CA ARG A 16 32.92 -23.13 18.90
C ARG A 16 32.36 -21.77 19.27
N GLY A 17 32.80 -21.29 20.44
CA GLY A 17 32.59 -19.92 20.85
C GLY A 17 33.34 -18.94 19.97
N ARG A 18 32.79 -17.74 19.85
CA ARG A 18 33.54 -16.55 19.48
C ARG A 18 33.22 -15.44 20.48
N ASN A 19 34.29 -15.02 21.15
CA ASN A 19 34.52 -13.71 21.74
C ASN A 19 33.76 -12.62 20.98
N GLY A 20 33.11 -11.66 21.62
CA GLY A 20 33.72 -10.75 22.60
C GLY A 20 33.72 -9.37 21.95
N GLY A 21 32.96 -8.44 22.51
CA GLY A 21 32.76 -7.11 21.91
C GLY A 21 31.93 -6.22 22.81
N GLY A 22 32.40 -6.02 24.04
CA GLY A 22 31.90 -4.95 24.90
C GLY A 22 32.29 -3.59 24.31
N GLY A 23 31.30 -2.77 23.99
CA GLY A 23 31.48 -1.38 23.61
C GLY A 23 30.69 -0.48 24.55
N ARG A 24 31.28 -0.13 25.69
CA ARG A 24 30.82 0.98 26.53
C ARG A 24 31.25 2.29 25.85
N GLY A 25 30.29 3.06 25.34
CA GLY A 25 30.49 4.43 24.88
C GLY A 25 29.80 5.43 25.80
N ARG A 26 30.56 6.00 26.74
CA ARG A 26 30.21 7.16 27.56
C ARG A 26 30.42 8.45 26.74
N GLY A 27 29.57 9.45 27.00
CA GLY A 27 29.87 10.89 26.83
C GLY A 27 29.51 11.45 25.45
N GLY A 28 28.95 12.65 25.33
CA GLY A 28 28.70 13.70 26.30
C GLY A 28 28.16 14.94 25.59
N ASN A 29 27.53 15.81 26.38
CA ASN A 29 27.36 17.26 26.26
C ASN A 29 27.81 17.98 24.97
N ASN A 30 26.93 18.87 24.48
CA ASN A 30 27.14 20.32 24.23
C ASN A 30 26.40 20.77 22.96
N ARG A 31 25.34 21.60 23.10
CA ARG A 31 25.36 23.09 23.16
C ARG A 31 25.54 23.75 21.77
N ARG A 32 24.78 24.85 21.61
CA ARG A 32 24.87 25.99 20.66
C ARG A 32 23.98 25.81 19.42
N ASP A 33 22.91 26.58 19.22
CA ASP A 33 22.70 28.04 19.40
C ASP A 33 23.88 28.88 18.90
N ASN A 34 23.77 29.35 17.65
CA ASN A 34 24.25 30.65 17.16
C ASN A 34 23.72 30.87 15.72
N ASN A 35 22.76 31.78 15.50
CA ASN A 35 22.93 33.21 15.23
C ASN A 35 23.66 33.58 13.92
N ARG A 36 22.90 34.28 13.05
CA ARG A 36 23.19 35.58 12.42
C ARG A 36 24.48 35.81 11.61
N ARG A 37 24.22 36.39 10.42
CA ARG A 37 24.89 37.55 9.76
C ARG A 37 26.32 37.38 9.21
N GLY A 38 26.48 37.97 8.01
CA GLY A 38 27.75 38.35 7.39
C GLY A 38 27.95 37.57 6.08
N GLY A 39 27.98 38.14 4.89
CA GLY A 39 28.42 39.48 4.50
C GLY A 39 29.89 39.40 4.04
N GLY A 40 30.09 39.47 2.72
CA GLY A 40 31.34 39.88 2.09
C GLY A 40 32.36 38.78 1.78
N GLY A 41 32.89 38.81 0.55
CA GLY A 41 34.12 38.09 0.22
C GLY A 41 34.24 37.67 -1.23
N GLY A 42 34.52 38.62 -2.12
CA GLY A 42 35.05 38.31 -3.45
C GLY A 42 36.40 37.60 -3.34
N GLY A 43 36.64 36.65 -4.25
CA GLY A 43 37.90 35.92 -4.31
C GLY A 43 37.94 35.06 -5.56
N GLY A 44 38.48 35.62 -6.64
CA GLY A 44 38.75 34.89 -7.87
C GLY A 44 39.71 33.73 -7.61
N GLY A 45 39.30 32.53 -8.01
CA GLY A 45 40.12 31.34 -7.96
C GLY A 45 39.85 30.49 -9.19
N ARG A 46 40.66 30.69 -10.23
CA ARG A 46 40.73 29.80 -11.40
C ARG A 46 41.31 28.45 -10.96
N GLY A 47 40.46 27.59 -10.42
CA GLY A 47 40.77 26.22 -10.07
C GLY A 47 40.27 25.25 -11.14
N ARG A 48 41.13 24.98 -12.13
CA ARG A 48 41.00 23.79 -12.98
C ARG A 48 41.11 22.56 -12.08
N GLY A 49 40.04 21.76 -12.00
CA GLY A 49 40.03 20.53 -11.21
C GLY A 49 38.95 19.57 -11.68
N ASN A 50 39.35 18.67 -12.59
CA ASN A 50 38.78 17.36 -12.88
C ASN A 50 37.37 17.04 -12.35
N TRP A 51 36.35 17.38 -13.14
CA TRP A 51 35.08 16.62 -13.14
C TRP A 51 35.27 15.33 -13.94
N ARG A 52 36.07 14.43 -13.37
CA ARG A 52 36.08 13.01 -13.72
C ARG A 52 34.76 12.41 -13.24
N GLY A 53 33.99 11.84 -14.14
CA GLY A 53 32.84 10.98 -13.80
C GLY A 53 31.48 11.54 -14.20
N GLY A 54 31.36 12.11 -15.40
CA GLY A 54 30.10 12.08 -16.13
C GLY A 54 29.68 10.62 -16.34
N ARG A 55 28.98 10.03 -15.36
CA ARG A 55 28.24 8.78 -15.54
C ARG A 55 27.27 9.03 -16.68
N GLY A 56 27.56 8.38 -17.80
CA GLY A 56 26.82 8.53 -19.04
C GLY A 56 25.33 8.48 -18.78
N ARG A 57 24.65 9.57 -19.17
CA ARG A 57 23.25 9.51 -19.59
C ARG A 57 23.19 8.52 -20.76
N GLY A 58 23.06 7.24 -20.45
CA GLY A 58 22.66 6.23 -21.42
C GLY A 58 21.35 6.70 -22.03
N LYS A 59 21.37 6.98 -23.33
CA LYS A 59 20.25 7.49 -24.12
C LYS A 59 19.13 6.46 -24.31
N ASP A 60 19.32 5.24 -23.80
CA ASP A 60 18.38 4.11 -23.89
C ASP A 60 18.06 3.56 -22.49
N ARG A 61 17.77 4.42 -21.50
CA ARG A 61 17.01 3.94 -20.34
C ARG A 61 15.57 3.80 -20.79
N ASP A 62 15.18 2.60 -21.16
CA ASP A 62 13.77 2.26 -21.31
C ASP A 62 13.06 2.63 -19.99
N PRO A 63 12.17 3.64 -19.99
CA PRO A 63 11.44 4.02 -18.79
C PRO A 63 10.59 2.87 -18.23
N ARG A 64 10.25 1.85 -19.05
CA ARG A 64 9.58 0.62 -18.61
C ARG A 64 10.50 -0.28 -17.77
N ALA A 65 11.81 -0.27 -17.99
CA ALA A 65 12.76 -1.07 -17.22
C ALA A 65 12.93 -0.58 -15.76
N ALA A 66 12.74 0.72 -15.52
CA ALA A 66 12.72 1.26 -14.15
C ALA A 66 11.46 0.83 -13.38
N ALA A 67 10.33 0.63 -14.07
CA ALA A 67 9.11 0.08 -13.50
C ALA A 67 9.31 -1.38 -13.05
N GLN A 68 10.09 -2.17 -13.81
CA GLN A 68 10.32 -3.60 -13.53
C GLN A 68 11.22 -3.88 -12.31
N SER A 69 12.21 -3.04 -11.97
CA SER A 69 13.06 -3.28 -10.77
C SER A 69 12.38 -2.91 -9.44
N GLY A 70 11.21 -2.26 -9.49
CA GLY A 70 10.30 -2.02 -8.38
C GLY A 70 9.39 -3.21 -8.03
N ASN A 71 9.45 -4.32 -8.79
CA ASN A 71 8.47 -5.42 -8.84
C ASN A 71 8.05 -6.06 -7.50
N LYS A 72 8.83 -5.93 -6.42
CA LYS A 72 8.40 -6.44 -5.10
C LYS A 72 7.43 -5.51 -4.38
N ARG A 73 7.44 -4.21 -4.70
CA ARG A 73 6.61 -3.17 -4.06
C ARG A 73 5.23 -3.03 -4.69
N GLU A 74 4.99 -3.82 -5.72
CA GLU A 74 3.78 -3.86 -6.55
C GLU A 74 3.06 -5.19 -6.33
N ARG A 75 3.13 -5.72 -5.11
CA ARG A 75 2.56 -6.99 -4.71
C ARG A 75 1.84 -6.85 -3.38
N ILE A 76 0.81 -7.65 -3.19
CA ILE A 76 0.04 -7.77 -1.94
C ILE A 76 0.01 -9.25 -1.58
N ALA A 77 0.16 -9.57 -0.30
CA ALA A 77 -0.10 -10.90 0.23
C ALA A 77 -1.51 -10.92 0.83
N ILE A 78 -2.31 -11.91 0.44
CA ILE A 78 -3.66 -12.16 0.95
C ILE A 78 -3.66 -13.55 1.58
N GLU A 79 -3.79 -13.62 2.88
CA GLU A 79 -3.86 -14.82 3.72
C GLU A 79 -5.30 -15.10 4.15
N SER A 80 -6.08 -14.06 4.48
CA SER A 80 -7.46 -14.21 4.98
C SER A 80 -8.49 -14.56 3.90
N GLY A 81 -8.13 -14.41 2.63
CA GLY A 81 -9.06 -14.46 1.49
C GLY A 81 -9.86 -13.18 1.27
N PHE A 82 -9.48 -12.06 1.92
CA PHE A 82 -10.15 -10.78 1.76
C PHE A 82 -9.13 -9.65 1.55
N LEU A 83 -9.28 -8.94 0.44
CA LEU A 83 -8.54 -7.73 0.11
C LEU A 83 -9.35 -6.50 0.52
N VAL A 84 -8.74 -5.64 1.34
CA VAL A 84 -9.28 -4.33 1.70
C VAL A 84 -8.66 -3.25 0.82
N LEU A 85 -9.53 -2.48 0.17
CA LEU A 85 -9.20 -1.28 -0.60
C LEU A 85 -9.67 -0.06 0.17
N ILE A 86 -8.77 0.81 0.61
CA ILE A 86 -9.14 1.98 1.42
C ILE A 86 -8.16 3.14 1.25
N ASP A 87 -8.61 4.37 1.48
CA ASP A 87 -7.71 5.51 1.59
C ASP A 87 -6.66 5.31 2.69
N GLN A 88 -5.40 5.61 2.36
CA GLN A 88 -4.27 5.46 3.26
C GLN A 88 -4.45 6.16 4.62
N PHE A 89 -5.13 7.30 4.67
CA PHE A 89 -5.38 8.06 5.89
C PHE A 89 -6.38 7.38 6.81
N MET A 90 -7.31 6.56 6.30
CA MET A 90 -8.29 5.89 7.16
C MET A 90 -7.60 4.98 8.18
N LEU A 91 -6.47 4.37 7.82
CA LEU A 91 -5.62 3.59 8.74
C LEU A 91 -5.00 4.42 9.87
N ALA A 92 -5.03 5.76 9.79
CA ALA A 92 -4.64 6.67 10.86
C ALA A 92 -5.82 7.48 11.43
N ASN A 93 -7.04 7.29 10.91
CA ASN A 93 -8.23 7.99 11.39
C ASN A 93 -8.64 7.41 12.75
N PRO A 94 -8.63 8.21 13.84
CA PRO A 94 -8.93 7.69 15.18
C PRO A 94 -10.33 7.07 15.30
N GLN A 95 -11.34 7.65 14.64
CA GLN A 95 -12.71 7.15 14.71
C GLN A 95 -12.87 5.81 13.99
N PHE A 96 -12.17 5.64 12.87
CA PHE A 96 -12.13 4.37 12.14
C PHE A 96 -11.44 3.29 12.98
N CYS A 97 -10.26 3.61 13.54
CA CYS A 97 -9.50 2.68 14.36
C CYS A 97 -10.27 2.27 15.63
N GLU A 98 -10.91 3.22 16.30
CA GLU A 98 -11.74 2.96 17.49
C GLU A 98 -12.92 2.05 17.16
N LYS A 99 -13.64 2.31 16.05
CA LYS A 99 -14.73 1.43 15.60
C LYS A 99 -14.25 0.02 15.30
N LEU A 100 -13.12 -0.15 14.60
CA LEU A 100 -12.53 -1.46 14.35
C LEU A 100 -12.19 -2.19 15.65
N MET A 101 -11.59 -1.49 16.63
CA MET A 101 -11.25 -2.05 17.95
C MET A 101 -12.47 -2.55 18.72
N ASN A 102 -13.62 -1.90 18.55
CA ASN A 102 -14.85 -2.29 19.22
C ASN A 102 -15.51 -3.54 18.64
N VAL A 103 -15.14 -3.94 17.41
CA VAL A 103 -15.72 -5.12 16.72
C VAL A 103 -14.70 -6.24 16.46
N VAL A 104 -13.56 -6.24 17.14
CA VAL A 104 -12.47 -7.22 16.91
C VAL A 104 -12.95 -8.65 17.07
N ASP A 105 -13.75 -8.90 18.12
CA ASP A 105 -14.31 -10.21 18.49
C ASP A 105 -15.66 -10.51 17.81
N GLU A 106 -16.16 -9.60 16.97
CA GLU A 106 -17.42 -9.79 16.25
C GLU A 106 -17.21 -10.60 14.95
N ALA A 107 -18.32 -10.89 14.27
CA ALA A 107 -18.28 -11.57 12.98
C ALA A 107 -17.56 -10.69 11.94
N PRO A 108 -16.82 -11.27 10.98
CA PRO A 108 -16.01 -10.51 10.03
C PRO A 108 -16.80 -9.45 9.23
N GLU A 109 -18.08 -9.69 8.99
CA GLU A 109 -18.98 -8.80 8.26
C GLU A 109 -19.16 -7.45 8.97
N ALA A 110 -19.03 -7.40 10.29
CA ALA A 110 -19.08 -6.15 11.06
C ALA A 110 -17.92 -5.21 10.68
N LYS A 111 -16.73 -5.77 10.40
CA LYS A 111 -15.57 -5.00 9.93
C LYS A 111 -15.80 -4.52 8.50
N ASP A 112 -16.36 -5.37 7.65
CA ASP A 112 -16.67 -5.03 6.26
C ASP A 112 -17.65 -3.84 6.18
N GLU A 113 -18.65 -3.80 7.07
CA GLU A 113 -19.56 -2.66 7.20
C GLU A 113 -18.83 -1.38 7.61
N ILE A 114 -17.95 -1.45 8.61
CA ILE A 114 -17.14 -0.29 9.04
C ILE A 114 -16.25 0.20 7.90
N ILE A 115 -15.58 -0.69 7.17
CA ILE A 115 -14.74 -0.34 6.02
C ILE A 115 -15.58 0.42 4.98
N SER A 116 -16.77 -0.07 4.65
CA SER A 116 -17.70 0.57 3.73
C SER A 116 -18.15 1.96 4.20
N GLN A 117 -18.48 2.11 5.49
CA GLN A 117 -18.86 3.41 6.08
C GLN A 117 -17.78 4.49 5.96
N TYR A 118 -16.51 4.09 5.87
CA TYR A 118 -15.36 4.99 5.70
C TYR A 118 -14.84 5.02 4.25
N GLY A 119 -15.68 4.61 3.30
CA GLY A 119 -15.41 4.72 1.87
C GLY A 119 -14.41 3.70 1.34
N GLY A 120 -14.16 2.61 2.08
CA GLY A 120 -13.41 1.46 1.59
C GLY A 120 -14.30 0.41 0.94
N THR A 121 -13.68 -0.59 0.33
CA THR A 121 -14.35 -1.79 -0.20
C THR A 121 -13.55 -3.03 0.23
N VAL A 122 -14.27 -4.12 0.54
CA VAL A 122 -13.69 -5.44 0.80
C VAL A 122 -14.03 -6.35 -0.37
N VAL A 123 -13.02 -7.04 -0.89
CA VAL A 123 -13.14 -7.95 -2.03
C VAL A 123 -12.69 -9.34 -1.59
N GLN A 124 -13.52 -10.35 -1.83
CA GLN A 124 -13.15 -11.74 -1.61
C GLN A 124 -12.21 -12.21 -2.72
N LEU A 125 -11.12 -12.87 -2.36
CA LEU A 125 -10.11 -13.43 -3.25
C LEU A 125 -9.61 -14.76 -2.70
N GLU A 126 -9.07 -15.63 -3.53
CA GLU A 126 -8.33 -16.78 -3.02
C GLU A 126 -7.05 -16.33 -2.28
N PRO A 127 -6.64 -17.03 -1.19
CA PRO A 127 -5.36 -16.74 -0.54
C PRO A 127 -4.18 -16.88 -1.51
N GLY A 128 -3.28 -15.90 -1.53
CA GLY A 128 -2.16 -15.88 -2.46
C GLY A 128 -1.37 -14.58 -2.46
N THR A 129 -0.42 -14.50 -3.39
CA THR A 129 0.28 -13.23 -3.69
C THR A 129 -0.30 -12.65 -4.96
N TYR A 130 -0.73 -11.41 -4.90
CA TYR A 130 -1.30 -10.68 -6.02
C TYR A 130 -0.30 -9.64 -6.52
N ARG A 131 -0.27 -9.45 -7.83
CA ARG A 131 0.49 -8.41 -8.51
C ARG A 131 -0.45 -7.25 -8.84
N ILE A 132 0.08 -6.04 -8.71
CA ILE A 132 -0.63 -4.80 -9.04
C ILE A 132 0.00 -4.20 -10.28
N GLU A 133 -0.72 -4.21 -11.38
CA GLU A 133 -0.36 -3.54 -12.61
C GLU A 133 -1.13 -2.23 -12.77
N ARG A 134 -0.58 -1.32 -13.57
CA ARG A 134 -1.22 -0.03 -13.85
C ARG A 134 -1.14 0.26 -15.33
N ASP A 135 -2.27 0.64 -15.90
CA ASP A 135 -2.30 1.28 -17.21
C ASP A 135 -2.34 2.82 -17.02
N PRO A 136 -1.26 3.54 -17.35
CA PRO A 136 -1.24 5.00 -17.24
C PRO A 136 -2.12 5.71 -18.29
N TYR A 137 -2.49 5.03 -19.39
CA TYR A 137 -3.31 5.60 -20.46
C TYR A 137 -4.79 5.38 -20.21
N ALA A 138 -5.16 4.20 -19.69
CA ALA A 138 -6.53 3.89 -19.30
C ALA A 138 -6.88 4.37 -17.88
N PHE A 139 -5.90 4.87 -17.12
CA PHE A 139 -6.04 5.24 -15.71
C PHE A 139 -6.53 4.09 -14.81
N THR A 140 -6.27 2.85 -15.22
CA THR A 140 -6.73 1.66 -14.50
C THR A 140 -5.63 1.06 -13.63
N ILE A 141 -6.03 0.39 -12.57
CA ILE A 141 -5.19 -0.50 -11.76
C ILE A 141 -5.78 -1.89 -11.85
N VAL A 142 -4.95 -2.88 -12.18
CA VAL A 142 -5.34 -4.28 -12.27
C VAL A 142 -4.60 -5.06 -11.20
N ILE A 143 -5.35 -5.80 -10.39
CA ILE A 143 -4.84 -6.66 -9.32
C ILE A 143 -5.18 -8.09 -9.74
N HIS A 144 -4.18 -8.93 -9.89
CA HIS A 144 -4.36 -10.32 -10.34
C HIS A 144 -3.38 -11.24 -9.62
N ASN A 145 -3.64 -12.55 -9.63
CA ASN A 145 -2.76 -13.51 -9.01
C ASN A 145 -1.36 -13.44 -9.66
N ASP A 146 -0.30 -13.48 -8.86
CA ASP A 146 1.07 -13.32 -9.37
C ASP A 146 1.54 -14.46 -10.27
N SER A 147 0.91 -15.64 -10.18
CA SER A 147 1.20 -16.76 -11.07
C SER A 147 0.55 -16.65 -12.45
N GLU A 148 -0.36 -15.69 -12.63
CA GLU A 148 -1.10 -15.49 -13.87
C GLU A 148 -0.50 -14.35 -14.69
N GLU A 149 -0.37 -14.56 -16.00
CA GLU A 149 -0.07 -13.49 -16.94
C GLU A 149 -1.39 -12.93 -17.48
N VAL A 150 -1.58 -11.63 -17.32
CA VAL A 150 -2.81 -10.93 -17.69
C VAL A 150 -2.53 -9.95 -18.82
N GLU A 151 -3.37 -9.99 -19.85
CA GLU A 151 -3.36 -8.98 -20.91
C GLU A 151 -4.27 -7.81 -20.51
N LEU A 152 -3.67 -6.68 -20.08
CA LEU A 152 -4.39 -5.53 -19.51
C LEU A 152 -5.53 -4.98 -20.40
N SER A 153 -5.34 -5.03 -21.72
CA SER A 153 -6.34 -4.51 -22.67
C SER A 153 -7.61 -5.34 -22.71
N SER A 154 -7.54 -6.67 -22.60
CA SER A 154 -8.74 -7.52 -22.62
C SER A 154 -9.49 -7.44 -21.28
N VAL A 155 -8.75 -7.46 -20.17
CA VAL A 155 -9.33 -7.46 -18.82
C VAL A 155 -10.19 -6.23 -18.55
N THR A 156 -9.79 -5.06 -19.05
CA THR A 156 -10.56 -3.83 -18.87
C THR A 156 -11.92 -3.89 -19.60
N GLU A 157 -12.04 -4.67 -20.68
CA GLU A 157 -13.29 -4.85 -21.43
C GLU A 157 -14.18 -5.95 -20.82
N GLU A 158 -13.58 -6.91 -20.11
CA GLU A 158 -14.23 -8.09 -19.53
C GLU A 158 -14.74 -7.84 -18.10
N ALA A 159 -14.05 -7.01 -17.32
CA ALA A 159 -14.46 -6.65 -15.98
C ALA A 159 -15.78 -5.86 -16.01
N LYS A 160 -16.88 -6.50 -15.63
CA LYS A 160 -18.23 -5.91 -15.70
C LYS A 160 -18.98 -5.99 -14.37
N ASP A 161 -18.56 -6.89 -13.49
CA ASP A 161 -19.23 -7.12 -12.23
C ASP A 161 -18.74 -6.09 -11.21
N ASN A 162 -19.63 -5.16 -10.84
CA ASN A 162 -19.34 -4.12 -9.86
C ASN A 162 -19.36 -4.73 -8.44
N LEU A 163 -18.22 -4.65 -7.75
CA LEU A 163 -18.02 -5.10 -6.38
C LEU A 163 -18.12 -3.98 -5.34
N GLY A 164 -18.19 -2.72 -5.78
CA GLY A 164 -18.29 -1.56 -4.92
C GLY A 164 -17.46 -0.39 -5.43
N ARG A 165 -17.07 0.47 -4.49
CA ARG A 165 -16.32 1.70 -4.76
C ARG A 165 -15.39 2.06 -3.62
N VAL A 166 -14.26 2.67 -3.94
CA VAL A 166 -13.33 3.20 -2.94
C VAL A 166 -13.13 4.70 -3.15
N PHE A 167 -13.25 5.45 -2.05
CA PHE A 167 -12.99 6.89 -2.01
C PHE A 167 -11.54 7.13 -1.59
N VAL A 168 -10.83 7.95 -2.36
CA VAL A 168 -9.41 8.27 -2.14
C VAL A 168 -9.22 9.78 -2.05
N ASP A 169 -9.07 10.29 -0.83
CA ASP A 169 -8.88 11.70 -0.51
C ASP A 169 -7.39 12.09 -0.44
N THR A 170 -6.53 11.20 0.06
CA THR A 170 -5.13 11.51 0.37
C THR A 170 -4.17 11.17 -0.75
N ARG A 171 -4.68 11.03 -1.97
CA ARG A 171 -3.93 10.66 -3.19
C ARG A 171 -3.36 9.23 -3.17
N CYS A 172 -3.67 8.46 -2.13
CA CYS A 172 -3.02 7.20 -1.81
C CYS A 172 -4.04 6.11 -1.52
N LEU A 173 -4.09 5.09 -2.36
CA LEU A 173 -4.86 3.88 -2.13
C LEU A 173 -4.00 2.87 -1.36
N ALA A 174 -4.46 2.44 -0.20
CA ALA A 174 -3.92 1.30 0.53
C ALA A 174 -4.69 0.04 0.12
N MET A 175 -3.93 -1.03 -0.08
CA MET A 175 -4.43 -2.36 -0.45
C MET A 175 -3.80 -3.35 0.52
N ILE A 176 -4.59 -3.94 1.40
CA ILE A 176 -4.10 -4.76 2.51
C ILE A 176 -4.97 -5.99 2.69
N ASP A 177 -4.40 -7.05 3.24
CA ASP A 177 -5.20 -8.13 3.80
C ASP A 177 -6.07 -7.59 4.95
N ARG A 178 -7.33 -8.02 5.02
CA ARG A 178 -8.24 -7.74 6.15
C ARG A 178 -7.62 -8.07 7.51
N GLU A 179 -6.85 -9.15 7.64
CA GLU A 179 -6.22 -9.54 8.91
C GLU A 179 -5.23 -8.48 9.44
N LEU A 180 -4.67 -7.63 8.58
CA LEU A 180 -3.80 -6.53 9.04
C LEU A 180 -4.56 -5.45 9.82
N LEU A 181 -5.90 -5.41 9.73
CA LEU A 181 -6.73 -4.54 10.55
C LEU A 181 -6.90 -5.06 11.98
N ASP A 182 -6.56 -6.32 12.24
CA ASP A 182 -6.62 -6.95 13.57
C ASP A 182 -5.30 -6.80 14.34
N ASP A 183 -4.21 -6.41 13.65
CA ASP A 183 -2.94 -6.09 14.30
C ASP A 183 -2.96 -4.68 14.91
N HIS A 184 -3.40 -4.60 16.16
CA HIS A 184 -3.39 -3.36 16.93
C HIS A 184 -2.01 -2.71 17.02
N GLY A 185 -0.95 -3.50 17.15
CA GLY A 185 0.41 -2.98 17.24
C GLY A 185 0.85 -2.31 15.94
N LEU A 186 0.44 -2.86 14.80
CA LEU A 186 0.63 -2.26 13.49
C LEU A 186 -0.14 -0.94 13.38
N LEU A 187 -1.43 -0.92 13.72
CA LEU A 187 -2.28 0.29 13.62
C LEU A 187 -1.80 1.41 14.55
N GLU A 188 -1.41 1.12 15.79
CA GLU A 188 -0.85 2.12 16.72
C GLU A 188 0.46 2.71 16.18
N LYS A 189 1.36 1.85 15.69
CA LYS A 189 2.62 2.29 15.08
C LYS A 189 2.37 3.12 13.83
N TYR A 190 1.41 2.70 13.01
CA TYR A 190 1.00 3.43 11.81
C TYR A 190 0.48 4.83 12.15
N ASN A 191 -0.41 4.93 13.14
CA ASN A 191 -0.98 6.17 13.66
C ASN A 191 0.13 7.13 14.16
N SER A 192 1.05 6.62 14.97
CA SER A 192 2.20 7.38 15.48
C SER A 192 3.08 7.95 14.36
N LEU A 193 3.38 7.15 13.33
CA LEU A 193 4.15 7.58 12.17
C LEU A 193 3.41 8.65 11.36
N TRP A 194 2.09 8.49 11.19
CA TRP A 194 1.26 9.39 10.41
C TRP A 194 1.21 10.79 11.04
N PHE A 195 0.83 10.88 12.32
CA PHE A 195 0.81 12.15 13.04
C PHE A 195 2.21 12.72 13.30
N GLY A 196 3.25 11.89 13.23
CA GLY A 196 4.65 12.32 13.20
C GLY A 196 5.11 12.90 11.85
N GLY A 197 4.24 12.96 10.83
CA GLY A 197 4.58 13.44 9.48
C GLY A 197 5.48 12.49 8.69
N GLN A 198 5.55 11.21 9.08
CA GLN A 198 6.44 10.21 8.49
C GLN A 198 5.70 9.34 7.46
N GLU A 199 4.99 9.95 6.51
CA GLU A 199 4.14 9.25 5.53
C GLU A 199 4.88 8.13 4.77
N LYS A 200 6.16 8.34 4.43
CA LYS A 200 6.98 7.31 3.77
C LYS A 200 7.15 6.07 4.67
N ALA A 201 7.35 6.27 5.98
CA ALA A 201 7.49 5.18 6.92
C ALA A 201 6.16 4.44 7.12
N CYS A 202 5.01 5.13 7.10
CA CYS A 202 3.69 4.51 7.09
C CYS A 202 3.55 3.53 5.92
N ARG A 203 3.99 3.92 4.73
CA ARG A 203 3.94 3.04 3.55
C ARG A 203 4.87 1.86 3.62
N ASP A 204 6.10 2.13 4.04
CA ASP A 204 7.11 1.09 4.15
C ASP A 204 6.63 0.07 5.20
N LEU A 205 6.00 0.53 6.29
CA LEU A 205 5.34 -0.33 7.28
C LEU A 205 4.26 -1.22 6.65
N LEU A 206 3.34 -0.68 5.84
CA LEU A 206 2.31 -1.51 5.19
C LEU A 206 2.94 -2.54 4.24
N ARG A 207 3.93 -2.15 3.45
CA ARG A 207 4.64 -3.05 2.53
C ARG A 207 5.41 -4.16 3.24
N ASP A 208 6.06 -3.82 4.35
CA ASP A 208 6.81 -4.79 5.14
C ASP A 208 5.90 -5.84 5.79
N ASN A 209 4.60 -5.57 5.90
CA ASN A 209 3.57 -6.49 6.39
C ASN A 209 2.70 -7.08 5.28
N GLY A 210 3.15 -7.05 4.02
CA GLY A 210 2.44 -7.69 2.90
C GLY A 210 1.37 -6.84 2.22
N GLY A 211 1.14 -5.61 2.68
CA GLY A 211 0.27 -4.65 1.99
C GLY A 211 0.93 -3.94 0.81
N ALA A 212 0.15 -3.14 0.10
CA ALA A 212 0.63 -2.23 -0.93
C ALA A 212 0.00 -0.86 -0.81
N VAL A 213 0.70 0.15 -1.33
CA VAL A 213 0.21 1.54 -1.37
C VAL A 213 0.53 2.15 -2.72
N ARG A 214 -0.49 2.73 -3.36
CA ARG A 214 -0.39 3.35 -4.68
C ARG A 214 -0.67 4.84 -4.65
N TYR A 215 0.17 5.59 -5.36
CA TYR A 215 0.10 7.03 -5.54
C TYR A 215 -0.47 7.40 -6.88
N GLY A 216 -1.01 8.61 -6.95
CA GLY A 216 -1.27 9.29 -8.21
C GLY A 216 -2.71 9.75 -8.37
N PHE A 217 -3.52 9.53 -7.35
CA PHE A 217 -4.89 10.02 -7.30
C PHE A 217 -4.91 11.54 -7.07
N ARG A 218 -6.00 12.17 -7.49
CA ARG A 218 -6.26 13.61 -7.34
C ARG A 218 -6.32 13.95 -5.86
N ARG A 219 -6.02 15.21 -5.55
CA ARG A 219 -6.00 15.71 -4.17
C ARG A 219 -7.41 15.99 -3.61
N TYR A 220 -8.42 16.02 -4.48
CA TYR A 220 -9.76 16.47 -4.15
C TYR A 220 -10.80 15.34 -4.25
N GLY A 221 -10.40 14.13 -3.85
CA GLY A 221 -11.21 12.92 -3.96
C GLY A 221 -11.16 12.34 -5.38
N ASP A 222 -10.65 11.12 -5.50
CA ASP A 222 -11.03 10.23 -6.60
C ASP A 222 -11.98 9.18 -6.02
N GLU A 223 -13.08 8.92 -6.73
CA GLU A 223 -13.94 7.76 -6.52
C GLU A 223 -13.55 6.73 -7.58
N LEU A 224 -13.15 5.54 -7.13
CA LEU A 224 -12.80 4.44 -8.02
C LEU A 224 -13.86 3.36 -7.91
N GLY A 225 -14.42 2.96 -9.04
CA GLY A 225 -15.25 1.77 -9.09
C GLY A 225 -14.36 0.52 -9.00
N VAL A 226 -14.85 -0.49 -8.28
CA VAL A 226 -14.16 -1.77 -8.08
C VAL A 226 -14.91 -2.81 -8.89
N TYR A 227 -14.25 -3.41 -9.87
CA TYR A 227 -14.87 -4.38 -10.77
C TYR A 227 -14.08 -5.68 -10.79
N THR A 228 -14.76 -6.77 -11.12
CA THR A 228 -14.12 -8.05 -11.38
C THR A 228 -14.54 -8.60 -12.74
N SER A 229 -13.65 -9.40 -13.35
CA SER A 229 -14.02 -10.21 -14.50
C SER A 229 -14.74 -11.48 -14.00
N PRO A 230 -15.83 -11.92 -14.67
CA PRO A 230 -16.54 -13.13 -14.30
C PRO A 230 -15.60 -14.34 -14.20
N ASP A 231 -15.81 -15.18 -13.18
CA ASP A 231 -15.06 -16.43 -12.96
C ASP A 231 -13.53 -16.26 -12.79
N SER A 232 -13.06 -15.07 -12.43
CA SER A 232 -11.63 -14.80 -12.22
C SER A 232 -11.38 -13.93 -10.99
N ASP A 233 -10.24 -14.15 -10.33
CA ASP A 233 -9.75 -13.34 -9.19
C ASP A 233 -8.99 -12.09 -9.68
N ILE A 234 -9.52 -11.42 -10.71
CA ILE A 234 -8.90 -10.23 -11.31
C ILE A 234 -9.73 -9.01 -10.97
N ILE A 235 -9.15 -8.13 -10.15
CA ILE A 235 -9.79 -6.89 -9.70
C ILE A 235 -9.29 -5.71 -10.52
N CYS A 236 -10.24 -4.97 -11.08
CA CYS A 236 -9.99 -3.76 -11.84
C CYS A 236 -10.50 -2.55 -11.08
N LEU A 237 -9.68 -1.51 -11.03
CA LEU A 237 -10.02 -0.22 -10.46
C LEU A 237 -9.89 0.83 -11.56
N TRP A 238 -10.92 1.62 -11.77
CA TRP A 238 -10.86 2.78 -12.65
C TRP A 238 -11.66 3.93 -12.03
N PRO A 239 -11.36 5.19 -12.42
CA PRO A 239 -12.17 6.32 -12.00
C PRO A 239 -13.62 6.05 -12.34
N ASP A 240 -14.48 5.99 -11.32
CA ASP A 240 -15.90 5.88 -11.57
C ASP A 240 -16.32 7.22 -12.17
N VAL A 241 -16.69 7.19 -13.45
CA VAL A 241 -17.33 8.34 -14.05
C VAL A 241 -18.74 8.22 -13.52
N ALA A 242 -19.01 8.83 -12.37
CA ALA A 242 -20.35 8.94 -11.81
C ALA A 242 -21.29 9.23 -12.99
N GLU A 243 -22.06 8.23 -13.43
CA GLU A 243 -23.08 8.48 -14.42
C GLU A 243 -23.95 9.53 -13.73
N PRO A 244 -24.08 10.74 -14.29
CA PRO A 244 -25.01 11.70 -13.71
C PRO A 244 -26.34 10.98 -13.68
N SER A 245 -26.79 10.61 -12.48
CA SER A 245 -28.15 10.15 -12.28
C SER A 245 -29.00 11.38 -12.61
N TYR A 246 -29.34 11.52 -13.89
CA TYR A 246 -30.48 12.30 -14.31
C TYR A 246 -31.67 11.54 -13.73
N GLU A 247 -31.90 11.69 -12.43
CA GLU A 247 -33.25 11.67 -11.92
C GLU A 247 -33.93 12.75 -12.75
N GLU A 248 -34.66 12.32 -13.78
CA GLU A 248 -35.65 13.16 -14.42
C GLU A 248 -36.58 13.56 -13.27
N ASP A 249 -36.32 14.73 -12.68
CA ASP A 249 -37.27 15.47 -11.88
C ASP A 249 -38.48 15.63 -12.79
N GLY A 250 -39.37 14.63 -12.72
CA GLY A 250 -40.61 14.63 -13.43
C GLY A 250 -41.34 15.86 -12.95
N ASP A 251 -41.34 16.90 -13.78
CA ASP A 251 -42.18 18.09 -13.66
C ASP A 251 -43.60 17.60 -13.40
N GLN A 252 -43.98 17.51 -12.12
CA GLN A 252 -45.37 17.39 -11.72
C GLN A 252 -45.98 18.76 -12.00
N GLU A 253 -46.44 18.92 -13.24
CA GLU A 253 -47.29 20.02 -13.66
C GLU A 253 -48.60 19.91 -12.86
N GLU A 254 -48.60 20.52 -11.67
CA GLU A 254 -49.76 20.65 -10.80
C GLU A 254 -50.78 21.53 -11.53
N ALA A 255 -51.71 20.89 -12.23
CA ALA A 255 -52.84 21.53 -12.88
C ALA A 255 -53.73 22.18 -11.81
N VAL A 256 -53.53 23.47 -11.58
CA VAL A 256 -54.43 24.30 -10.78
C VAL A 256 -55.73 24.48 -11.58
N ALA A 257 -56.79 23.82 -11.14
CA ALA A 257 -58.16 23.99 -11.61
C ALA A 257 -58.88 25.11 -10.85
#